data_AF-A0A067PER9-F1
#
_entry.id   AF-A0A067PER9-F1
#
_cell.length_a   1.000
_cell.length_b   1.000
_cell.length_c   1.000
_cell.angle_alpha   90.00
_cell.angle_beta   90.00
_cell.angle_gamma   90.00
#
_symmetry.space_group_name_H-M   'P 1'
#
loop_
_entity.id
_entity.type
_entity.pdbx_description
1 polymer ?
#
loop_
_entity_poly.entity_id
_entity_poly.type
_entity_poly.pdbx_seq_one_letter_code
_entity_poly.pdbx_strand_id
1 'polypeptide(L)'
;HLHRINCIESLKCPKCHTHDETVEHFLLFCPAYARQQHILDRTLRAKGRDLGFLLTNPKAFMPLFRYISGTKRFEKAFDGIHS
;
A
#
# COMPACT_ATOMS: atom_id res chain seq x y z
N HIS A 1 -8.61 22.70 19.33
CA HIS A 1 -7.81 21.55 19.78
C HIS A 1 -8.31 20.33 19.01
N LEU A 2 -7.69 20.02 17.87
CA LEU A 2 -8.14 18.91 17.03
C LEU A 2 -7.81 17.60 17.75
N HIS A 3 -8.86 16.92 18.18
CA HIS A 3 -8.80 15.58 18.75
C HIS A 3 -7.97 14.70 17.83
N ARG A 4 -6.94 14.09 18.41
CA ARG A 4 -6.14 13.02 17.82
C ARG A 4 -7.08 12.06 17.11
N ILE A 5 -7.06 12.10 15.78
CA ILE A 5 -7.58 11.02 14.96
C ILE A 5 -6.90 9.78 15.51
N ASN A 6 -7.67 8.76 15.90
CA ASN A 6 -7.20 7.43 16.27
C ASN A 6 -6.48 6.81 15.06
N CYS A 7 -5.33 7.37 14.73
CA CYS A 7 -4.35 6.80 13.84
C CYS A 7 -3.71 5.72 14.70
N ILE A 8 -4.33 4.54 14.71
CA ILE A 8 -3.82 3.37 15.42
C ILE A 8 -2.39 3.21 14.94
N GLU A 9 -1.42 3.58 15.78
CA GLU A 9 -0.01 3.36 15.53
C GLU A 9 0.16 1.85 15.31
N SER A 10 0.43 1.50 14.05
CA SER A 10 0.77 0.18 13.54
C SER A 10 0.19 -1.02 14.29
N LEU A 11 -1.01 -1.44 13.88
CA LEU A 11 -1.34 -2.86 13.97
C LEU A 11 -0.35 -3.67 13.13
N LYS A 12 0.02 -4.87 13.60
CA LYS A 12 0.75 -5.84 12.78
C LYS A 12 0.06 -6.01 11.43
N CYS A 13 0.87 -6.13 10.37
CA CYS A 13 0.38 -6.40 9.04
C CYS A 13 -0.57 -7.60 9.06
N PRO A 14 -1.84 -7.44 8.64
CA PRO A 14 -2.82 -8.52 8.71
C PRO A 14 -2.59 -9.58 7.63
N LYS A 15 -1.58 -9.40 6.78
CA LYS A 15 -1.20 -10.37 5.76
C LYS A 15 0.07 -11.15 6.07
N CYS A 16 1.13 -10.50 6.53
CA CYS A 16 2.38 -11.20 6.86
C CYS A 16 2.48 -11.52 8.36
N HIS A 17 1.78 -10.80 9.24
CA HIS A 17 1.79 -10.92 10.69
C HIS A 17 3.17 -10.82 11.37
N THR A 18 4.22 -10.46 10.61
CA THR A 18 5.61 -10.40 11.09
C THR A 18 6.05 -9.00 11.44
N HIS A 19 5.66 -8.01 10.63
CA HIS A 19 6.01 -6.61 10.83
C HIS A 19 4.76 -5.76 11.05
N ASP A 20 4.99 -4.61 11.63
CA ASP A 20 4.03 -3.53 11.73
C ASP A 20 3.56 -3.08 10.34
N GLU A 21 2.25 -2.87 10.18
CA GLU A 21 1.74 -2.31 8.93
C GLU A 21 2.14 -0.83 8.86
N THR A 22 3.01 -0.51 7.92
CA THR A 22 3.34 0.86 7.52
C THR A 22 3.13 1.01 6.01
N VAL A 23 3.04 2.25 5.50
CA VAL A 23 2.94 2.49 4.04
C VAL A 23 4.16 1.90 3.32
N GLU A 24 5.34 2.07 3.91
CA GLU A 24 6.58 1.51 3.37
C GLU A 24 6.58 -0.02 3.39
N HIS A 25 6.13 -0.65 4.49
CA HIS A 25 5.99 -2.10 4.55
C HIS A 25 5.00 -2.60 3.49
N PHE A 26 3.82 -1.99 3.42
CA PHE A 26 2.78 -2.36 2.46
C PHE A 26 3.27 -2.25 1.02
N LEU A 27 3.95 -1.17 0.64
CA LEU A 27 4.37 -0.94 -0.75
C LEU A 27 5.67 -1.65 -1.12
N LEU A 28 6.62 -1.77 -0.20
CA LEU A 28 7.99 -2.16 -0.53
C LEU A 28 8.43 -3.47 0.13
N PHE A 29 7.99 -3.79 1.34
CA PHE A 29 8.64 -4.86 2.11
C PHE A 29 7.78 -6.05 2.46
N CYS A 30 6.46 -5.96 2.31
CA CYS A 30 5.57 -7.02 2.71
C CYS A 30 5.74 -8.26 1.81
N PRO A 31 6.21 -9.40 2.35
CA PRO A 31 6.43 -10.59 1.54
C PRO A 31 5.12 -11.17 0.99
N ALA A 32 3.99 -10.91 1.67
CA ALA A 32 2.67 -11.33 1.22
C ALA A 32 2.22 -10.66 -0.10
N TYR A 33 2.86 -9.56 -0.50
CA TYR A 33 2.56 -8.82 -1.72
C TYR A 33 3.70 -8.86 -2.75
N ALA A 34 4.67 -9.77 -2.58
CA ALA A 34 5.85 -9.87 -3.44
C ALA A 34 5.51 -9.96 -4.94
N ARG A 35 4.42 -10.64 -5.30
CA ARG A 35 3.97 -10.72 -6.71
C ARG A 35 3.55 -9.36 -7.25
N GLN A 36 2.74 -8.62 -6.51
CA GLN A 36 2.26 -7.29 -6.88
C GLN A 36 3.44 -6.30 -6.91
N GLN A 37 4.38 -6.41 -5.95
CA GLN A 37 5.59 -5.59 -5.90
C GLN A 37 6.45 -5.84 -7.13
N HIS A 38 6.66 -7.10 -7.52
CA HIS A 38 7.41 -7.45 -8.71
C HIS A 38 6.78 -6.86 -10.00
N ILE A 39 5.45 -6.86 -10.10
CA ILE A 39 4.74 -6.24 -11.23
C ILE A 39 4.94 -4.71 -11.22
N LEU A 40 4.82 -4.08 -10.05
CA LEU A 40 5.02 -2.65 -9.88
C LEU A 40 6.46 -2.24 -10.25
N ASP A 41 7.44 -2.99 -9.78
CA ASP A 41 8.86 -2.80 -10.08
C ASP A 41 9.16 -2.98 -11.57
N ARG A 42 8.58 -3.98 -12.23
CA ARG A 42 8.76 -4.14 -13.68
C ARG A 42 8.13 -3.02 -14.47
N THR A 43 7.02 -2.46 -13.98
CA THR A 43 6.30 -1.37 -14.65
C THR A 43 7.04 -0.03 -14.50
N LEU A 44 7.56 0.25 -13.30
CA LEU A 44 8.19 1.54 -12.95
C LEU A 44 9.73 1.50 -12.94
N ARG A 45 10.32 0.33 -13.16
CA ARG A 45 11.78 0.07 -13.14
C ARG A 45 12.39 0.51 -11.81
N ALA A 46 13.51 1.22 -11.85
CA ALA A 46 14.20 1.74 -10.68
C ALA A 46 13.30 2.62 -9.78
N LYS A 47 12.20 3.16 -10.30
CA LYS A 47 11.25 3.99 -9.55
C LYS A 47 10.14 3.20 -8.85
N GLY A 48 10.02 1.88 -9.07
CA GLY A 48 9.04 1.04 -8.37
C GLY A 48 9.33 0.87 -6.87
N ARG A 49 10.56 1.17 -6.45
CA ARG A 49 11.02 1.10 -5.05
C ARG A 49 11.19 2.47 -4.39
N ASP A 50 10.90 3.55 -5.11
CA ASP A 50 11.05 4.93 -4.62
C ASP A 50 9.72 5.39 -4.01
N LEU A 51 9.61 5.31 -2.68
CA LEU A 51 8.38 5.63 -1.96
C LEU A 51 7.88 7.05 -2.25
N GLY A 52 8.80 8.01 -2.33
CA GLY A 52 8.47 9.40 -2.65
C GLY A 52 7.87 9.51 -4.04
N PHE A 53 8.49 8.87 -5.04
CA PHE A 53 7.96 8.83 -6.40
C PHE A 53 6.57 8.17 -6.47
N LEU A 54 6.37 7.03 -5.79
CA LEU A 54 5.10 6.32 -5.78
C LEU A 54 3.96 7.19 -5.24
N LEU A 55 4.22 7.96 -4.18
CA LEU A 55 3.19 8.72 -3.47
C LEU A 55 2.97 10.14 -4.03
N THR A 56 3.93 10.68 -4.79
CA THR A 56 3.87 12.09 -5.23
C THR A 56 3.79 12.27 -6.75
N ASN A 57 4.18 11.28 -7.55
CA ASN A 57 4.26 11.44 -8.99
C ASN A 57 3.02 10.86 -9.69
N PRO A 58 2.27 11.66 -10.48
CA PRO A 58 1.10 11.16 -11.22
C PRO A 58 1.41 9.99 -12.17
N LYS A 59 2.64 9.87 -12.66
CA LYS A 59 3.07 8.73 -13.50
C LYS A 59 3.06 7.41 -12.74
N ALA A 60 3.17 7.44 -11.41
CA ALA A 60 3.14 6.26 -10.55
C ALA A 60 1.72 5.84 -10.15
N PHE A 61 0.74 6.74 -10.22
CA PHE A 61 -0.58 6.51 -9.64
C PHE A 61 -1.33 5.35 -10.29
N MET A 62 -1.36 5.28 -11.62
CA MET A 62 -2.06 4.18 -12.30
C MET A 62 -1.42 2.81 -11.98
N PRO A 63 -0.08 2.62 -12.06
CA PRO A 63 0.58 1.42 -11.56
C PRO A 63 0.32 1.14 -10.07
N LEU A 64 0.32 2.16 -9.22
CA LEU A 64 0.08 2.05 -7.79
C LEU A 64 -1.37 1.62 -7.47
N PHE A 65 -2.37 2.15 -8.17
CA PHE A 65 -3.75 1.72 -8.00
C PHE A 65 -3.94 0.27 -8.42
N ARG A 66 -3.31 -0.17 -9.51
CA ARG A 66 -3.32 -1.59 -9.91
C ARG A 66 -2.67 -2.49 -8.85
N TYR A 67 -1.56 -2.04 -8.26
CA TYR A 67 -0.95 -2.71 -7.11
C TYR A 67 -1.97 -2.85 -5.97
N ILE A 68 -2.55 -1.73 -5.52
CA ILE A 68 -3.50 -1.66 -4.40
C ILE A 68 -4.70 -2.59 -4.66
N SER A 69 -5.35 -2.49 -5.81
CA SER A 69 -6.49 -3.36 -6.18
C SER A 69 -6.08 -4.84 -6.19
N GLY A 70 -4.89 -5.17 -6.70
CA GLY A 70 -4.37 -6.54 -6.72
C GLY A 70 -4.02 -7.10 -5.33
N THR A 71 -3.77 -6.25 -4.33
CA THR A 71 -3.53 -6.70 -2.94
C THR A 71 -4.82 -7.04 -2.19
N LYS A 72 -5.98 -6.53 -2.66
CA LYS A 72 -7.29 -6.64 -1.99
C LYS A 72 -7.30 -6.13 -0.53
N ARG A 73 -6.27 -5.39 -0.13
CA ARG A 73 -6.06 -4.98 1.28
C ARG A 73 -7.17 -4.08 1.81
N PHE A 74 -7.79 -3.30 0.93
CA PHE A 74 -8.80 -2.31 1.25
C PHE A 74 -10.21 -2.69 0.79
N GLU A 75 -10.47 -3.91 0.29
CA GLU A 75 -11.82 -4.31 -0.14
C GLU A 75 -12.86 -4.08 0.97
N LYS A 76 -12.58 -4.52 2.20
CA LYS A 76 -13.46 -4.30 3.35
C LYS A 76 -13.62 -2.83 3.78
N ALA A 77 -12.69 -1.95 3.40
CA ALA A 77 -12.81 -0.54 3.71
C ALA A 77 -13.82 0.17 2.79
N PHE A 78 -14.09 -0.41 1.61
CA PHE A 78 -15.02 0.14 0.61
C PHE A 78 -16.41 -0.50 0.65
N ASP A 79 -16.60 -1.63 1.34
CA ASP A 79 -17.92 -2.27 1.53
C ASP A 79 -18.95 -1.35 2.22
N GLY A 80 -18.51 -0.28 2.89
CA GLY A 80 -19.38 0.73 3.52
C GLY A 80 -19.69 1.96 2.64
N ILE A 81 -19.25 2.03 1.39
CA ILE A 81 -19.44 3.19 0.48
C ILE A 81 -20.47 2.89 -0.61
N HIS A 82 -21.38 1.96 -0.37
CA HIS A 82 -22.61 1.83 -1.15
C HIS A 82 -23.77 2.46 -0.36
N SER A 83 -24.14 3.68 -0.76
CA SER A 83 -25.44 4.32 -0.49
C SER A 83 -26.09 4.65 -1.82
#